data_AF-A0A0S1Y2T8-F1
#
_entry.id   AF-A0A0S1Y2T8-F1
#
_cell.length_a   1.000
_cell.length_b   1.000
_cell.length_c   1.000
_cell.angle_alpha   90.00
_cell.angle_beta   90.00
_cell.angle_gamma   90.00
#
_symmetry.space_group_name_H-M   'P 1'
#
loop_
_entity.id
_entity.type
_entity.pdbx_description
1 polymer ?
#
loop_
_entity_poly.entity_id
_entity_poly.type
_entity_poly.pdbx_seq_one_letter_code
_entity_poly.pdbx_strand_id
1 'polypeptide(L)'
;MFTLPILSQVVLNGLSLSSIYILVALGFTLLFGIMRVVNFAHGAFAMLGGYALYYLYGVYQLPYPIAILGGAVLVAALALILERLVFRWFYHKMFQSMIALLGLNLALVYAAVLIWDVNERSLPSVSDQMVEFLGVSIPADRLIIMGIAGVVLALFWLFVTRTREGLAMRAAAMDPDIAATQGINTRRIYMLAFFIAVFMTALAGGLYAQSYALSPFMGERPLMVAFIVVILGGMGSVPGAALGGLLLGFTESFLSTFYGASISSFVSFGVVIALLVLRPWGLLGKPE
;
A
#
# COMPACT_ATOMS: atom_id res chain seq x y z
N MET A 1 -2.66 27.50 19.93
CA MET A 1 -1.95 26.75 18.86
C MET A 1 -2.25 25.25 18.93
N PHE A 2 -2.28 24.62 20.11
CA PHE A 2 -2.76 23.25 20.30
C PHE A 2 -4.10 23.25 21.05
N THR A 3 -5.22 23.25 20.34
CA THR A 3 -6.54 23.06 20.95
C THR A 3 -6.96 21.59 20.86
N LEU A 4 -7.79 21.13 21.80
CA LEU A 4 -8.28 19.73 21.82
C LEU A 4 -8.91 19.30 20.47
N PRO A 5 -9.68 20.17 19.77
CA PRO A 5 -10.22 19.86 18.44
C PRO A 5 -9.13 19.67 17.37
N ILE A 6 -8.10 20.52 17.35
CA ILE A 6 -7.02 20.41 16.37
C ILE A 6 -6.22 19.12 16.60
N LEU A 7 -5.93 18.78 17.86
CA LEU A 7 -5.18 17.57 18.19
C LEU A 7 -5.94 16.28 17.82
N SER A 8 -7.24 16.23 18.10
CA SER A 8 -8.07 15.09 17.71
C SER A 8 -8.18 14.97 16.18
N GLN A 9 -8.29 16.09 15.46
CA GLN A 9 -8.23 16.09 14.00
C GLN A 9 -6.89 15.56 13.47
N VAL A 10 -5.75 15.98 14.04
CA VAL A 10 -4.42 15.47 13.67
C VAL A 10 -4.33 13.97 13.87
N VAL A 11 -4.85 13.44 14.99
CA VAL A 11 -4.83 12.01 15.29
C VAL A 11 -5.66 11.23 14.28
N LEU A 12 -6.86 11.69 13.95
CA LEU A 12 -7.74 11.02 12.99
C LEU A 12 -7.18 11.06 11.57
N ASN A 13 -6.61 12.20 11.16
CA ASN A 13 -5.95 12.33 9.86
C ASN A 13 -4.71 11.43 9.79
N GLY A 14 -3.95 11.36 10.87
CA GLY A 14 -2.80 10.47 11.02
C GLY A 14 -3.21 9.02 10.88
N LEU A 15 -4.25 8.59 11.60
CA LEU A 15 -4.77 7.21 11.49
C LEU A 15 -5.27 6.89 10.09
N SER A 16 -5.99 7.79 9.44
CA SER A 16 -6.46 7.60 8.07
C SER A 16 -5.30 7.44 7.09
N LEU A 17 -4.29 8.32 7.16
CA LEU A 17 -3.10 8.25 6.31
C LEU A 17 -2.28 6.99 6.59
N SER A 18 -2.01 6.70 7.86
CA SER A 18 -1.31 5.49 8.28
C SER A 18 -2.01 4.23 7.81
N SER A 19 -3.34 4.18 7.82
CA SER A 19 -4.09 3.02 7.32
C SER A 19 -3.79 2.73 5.85
N ILE A 20 -3.77 3.77 5.01
CA ILE A 20 -3.39 3.66 3.59
C ILE A 20 -1.92 3.23 3.48
N TYR A 21 -1.03 3.89 4.21
CA TYR A 21 0.41 3.64 4.14
C TYR A 21 0.79 2.22 4.56
N ILE A 22 0.17 1.71 5.62
CA ILE A 22 0.36 0.33 6.08
C ILE A 22 -0.12 -0.65 5.01
N LEU A 23 -1.27 -0.43 4.38
CA LEU A 23 -1.77 -1.32 3.32
C LEU A 23 -0.79 -1.38 2.13
N VAL A 24 -0.34 -0.23 1.62
CA VAL A 24 0.63 -0.19 0.51
C VAL A 24 1.94 -0.87 0.93
N ALA A 25 2.45 -0.56 2.13
CA ALA A 25 3.73 -1.06 2.63
C ALA A 25 3.70 -2.56 2.93
N LEU A 26 2.59 -3.10 3.44
CA LEU A 26 2.44 -4.53 3.67
C LEU A 26 2.38 -5.32 2.37
N GLY A 27 1.72 -4.79 1.35
CA GLY A 27 1.77 -5.37 0.01
C GLY A 27 3.22 -5.48 -0.49
N PHE A 28 4.00 -4.40 -0.35
CA PHE A 28 5.40 -4.38 -0.75
C PHE A 28 6.26 -5.34 0.09
N THR A 29 6.05 -5.35 1.41
CA THR A 29 6.76 -6.19 2.37
C THR A 29 6.54 -7.67 2.08
N LEU A 30 5.34 -8.05 1.69
CA LEU A 30 5.00 -9.42 1.34
C LEU A 30 5.75 -9.88 0.07
N LEU A 31 5.78 -9.04 -0.97
CA LEU A 31 6.51 -9.33 -2.20
C LEU A 31 8.01 -9.50 -1.93
N PHE A 32 8.59 -8.56 -1.17
CA PHE A 32 10.01 -8.59 -0.86
C PHE A 32 10.36 -9.76 0.07
N GLY A 33 9.59 -9.96 1.15
CA GLY A 33 9.88 -10.95 2.18
C GLY A 33 9.83 -12.39 1.67
N ILE A 34 8.95 -12.69 0.71
CA ILE A 34 8.78 -14.06 0.18
C ILE A 34 9.59 -14.28 -1.11
N MET A 35 9.53 -13.34 -2.06
CA MET A 35 10.09 -13.54 -3.40
C MET A 35 11.43 -12.82 -3.62
N ARG A 36 11.87 -11.99 -2.67
CA ARG A 36 13.07 -11.14 -2.77
C ARG A 36 13.06 -10.27 -4.05
N VAL A 37 11.87 -9.83 -4.44
CA VAL A 37 11.63 -8.97 -5.61
C VAL A 37 11.31 -7.55 -5.14
N VAL A 38 12.04 -6.58 -5.67
CA VAL A 38 11.79 -5.15 -5.45
C VAL A 38 10.87 -4.67 -6.56
N ASN A 39 9.58 -4.52 -6.23
CA ASN A 39 8.56 -4.22 -7.22
C ASN A 39 8.41 -2.71 -7.49
N PHE A 40 9.10 -2.18 -8.49
CA PHE A 40 8.89 -0.78 -8.91
C PHE A 40 7.54 -0.54 -9.61
N ALA A 41 6.85 -1.58 -10.08
CA ALA A 41 5.49 -1.48 -10.63
C ALA A 41 4.40 -1.42 -9.54
N HIS A 42 4.78 -1.44 -8.26
CA HIS A 42 3.84 -1.36 -7.14
C HIS A 42 2.99 -0.08 -7.18
N GLY A 43 3.58 1.05 -7.58
CA GLY A 43 2.87 2.31 -7.80
C GLY A 43 1.81 2.21 -8.91
N ALA A 44 2.16 1.58 -10.04
CA ALA A 44 1.20 1.34 -11.11
C ALA A 44 0.01 0.48 -10.68
N PHE A 45 0.20 -0.50 -9.79
CA PHE A 45 -0.94 -1.26 -9.24
C PHE A 45 -1.84 -0.42 -8.33
N ALA A 46 -1.27 0.50 -7.55
CA ALA A 46 -2.05 1.48 -6.79
C ALA A 46 -2.83 2.41 -7.74
N MET A 47 -2.19 2.90 -8.82
CA MET A 47 -2.83 3.68 -9.89
C MET A 47 -4.04 2.94 -10.48
N LEU A 48 -3.86 1.68 -10.89
CA LEU A 48 -4.93 0.85 -11.44
C LEU A 48 -6.06 0.63 -10.43
N GLY A 49 -5.75 0.53 -9.13
CA GLY A 49 -6.76 0.47 -8.06
C GLY A 49 -7.63 1.72 -7.99
N GLY A 50 -7.04 2.91 -8.13
CA GLY A 50 -7.77 4.17 -8.22
C GLY A 50 -8.68 4.26 -9.45
N TYR A 51 -8.17 3.89 -10.63
CA TYR A 51 -9.00 3.84 -11.83
C TYR A 51 -10.12 2.80 -11.74
N ALA A 52 -9.85 1.62 -11.18
CA ALA A 52 -10.87 0.61 -10.95
C ALA A 52 -11.99 1.15 -10.05
N LEU A 53 -11.64 1.84 -8.95
CA LEU A 53 -12.62 2.49 -8.10
C LEU A 53 -13.38 3.59 -8.86
N TYR A 54 -12.69 4.43 -9.64
CA TYR A 54 -13.34 5.49 -10.43
C TYR A 54 -14.40 4.95 -11.37
N TYR A 55 -14.13 3.85 -12.08
CA TYR A 55 -15.15 3.26 -12.95
C TYR A 55 -16.26 2.58 -12.16
N LEU A 56 -15.94 1.76 -11.18
CA LEU A 56 -16.96 0.99 -10.45
C LEU A 56 -17.85 1.88 -9.59
N TYR A 57 -17.27 2.87 -8.92
CA TYR A 57 -17.99 3.78 -8.02
C TYR A 57 -18.43 5.07 -8.74
N GLY A 58 -17.52 5.76 -9.42
CA GLY A 58 -17.81 7.06 -10.03
C GLY A 58 -18.66 6.99 -11.30
N VAL A 59 -18.42 5.99 -12.15
CA VAL A 59 -19.13 5.85 -13.45
C VAL A 59 -20.31 4.88 -13.34
N TYR A 60 -20.09 3.67 -12.86
CA TYR A 60 -21.12 2.63 -12.76
C TYR A 60 -21.96 2.70 -11.48
N GLN A 61 -21.63 3.60 -10.55
CA GLN A 61 -22.43 3.88 -9.35
C GLN A 61 -22.70 2.64 -8.48
N LEU A 62 -21.78 1.67 -8.47
CA LEU A 62 -21.89 0.52 -7.57
C LEU A 62 -21.73 0.97 -6.10
N PRO A 63 -22.31 0.26 -5.13
CA PRO A 63 -22.11 0.58 -3.72
C PRO A 63 -20.62 0.62 -3.35
N TYR A 64 -20.20 1.64 -2.61
CA TYR A 64 -18.78 1.92 -2.35
C TYR A 64 -17.97 0.70 -1.85
N PRO A 65 -18.43 -0.09 -0.86
CA PRO A 65 -17.69 -1.27 -0.40
C PRO A 65 -17.50 -2.34 -1.48
N ILE A 66 -18.50 -2.49 -2.36
CA ILE A 66 -18.45 -3.44 -3.48
C ILE A 66 -17.48 -2.92 -4.55
N ALA A 67 -17.52 -1.63 -4.84
CA ALA A 67 -16.65 -0.99 -5.82
C ALA A 67 -15.17 -1.05 -5.41
N ILE A 68 -14.83 -0.74 -4.15
CA ILE A 68 -13.44 -0.76 -3.67
C ILE A 68 -12.87 -2.17 -3.58
N LEU A 69 -13.62 -3.12 -3.01
CA LEU A 69 -13.18 -4.52 -2.89
C LEU A 69 -13.15 -5.19 -4.26
N GLY A 70 -14.18 -4.99 -5.07
CA GLY A 70 -14.26 -5.51 -6.44
C GLY A 70 -13.14 -4.95 -7.31
N GLY A 71 -12.85 -3.65 -7.23
CA GLY A 71 -11.75 -3.02 -7.95
C GLY A 71 -10.40 -3.58 -7.54
N ALA A 72 -10.14 -3.72 -6.25
CA ALA A 72 -8.91 -4.33 -5.75
C ALA A 72 -8.74 -5.79 -6.21
N VAL A 73 -9.82 -6.59 -6.19
CA VAL A 73 -9.82 -7.98 -6.69
C VAL A 73 -9.56 -8.03 -8.20
N LEU A 74 -10.18 -7.15 -8.99
CA LEU A 74 -9.98 -7.10 -10.44
C LEU A 74 -8.52 -6.78 -10.79
N VAL A 75 -7.93 -5.79 -10.12
CA VAL A 75 -6.52 -5.44 -10.33
C VAL A 75 -5.59 -6.57 -9.89
N ALA A 76 -5.87 -7.22 -8.76
CA ALA A 76 -5.09 -8.38 -8.31
C ALA A 76 -5.21 -9.58 -9.27
N ALA A 77 -6.38 -9.82 -9.84
CA ALA A 77 -6.60 -10.86 -10.84
C ALA A 77 -5.85 -10.56 -12.15
N LEU A 78 -5.89 -9.31 -12.62
CA LEU A 78 -5.08 -8.86 -13.77
C LEU A 78 -3.59 -9.05 -13.48
N ALA A 79 -3.17 -8.75 -12.25
CA ALA A 79 -1.78 -8.87 -11.86
C ALA A 79 -1.30 -10.33 -11.86
N LEU A 80 -2.14 -11.34 -11.63
CA LEU A 80 -1.77 -12.75 -11.81
C LEU A 80 -1.36 -13.09 -13.26
N ILE A 81 -1.92 -12.39 -14.25
CA ILE A 81 -1.49 -12.52 -15.64
C ILE A 81 -0.08 -11.94 -15.78
N LEU A 82 0.17 -10.76 -15.23
CA LEU A 82 1.50 -10.13 -15.22
C LEU A 82 2.52 -10.93 -14.41
N GLU A 83 2.10 -11.61 -13.35
CA GLU A 83 2.96 -12.51 -12.59
C GLU A 83 3.49 -13.62 -13.49
N ARG A 84 2.59 -14.27 -14.23
CA ARG A 84 2.92 -15.38 -15.11
C ARG A 84 3.75 -14.96 -16.31
N LEU A 85 3.51 -13.76 -16.84
CA LEU A 85 4.18 -13.26 -18.04
C LEU A 85 5.54 -12.63 -17.71
N VAL A 86 5.63 -11.89 -16.60
CA VAL A 86 6.78 -11.03 -16.28
C VAL A 86 7.45 -11.47 -14.98
N PHE A 87 6.75 -11.40 -13.84
CA PHE A 87 7.42 -11.50 -12.52
C PHE A 87 8.08 -12.85 -12.27
N ARG A 88 7.47 -13.95 -12.72
CA ARG A 88 7.98 -15.31 -12.45
C ARG A 88 9.40 -15.56 -12.95
N TRP A 89 9.86 -14.79 -13.93
CA TRP A 89 11.20 -14.92 -14.53
C TRP A 89 12.30 -14.27 -13.67
N PHE A 90 11.91 -13.43 -12.72
CA PHE A 90 12.79 -12.60 -11.89
C PHE A 90 12.72 -12.93 -10.40
N TYR A 91 12.03 -14.01 -10.02
CA TYR A 91 12.04 -14.49 -8.63
C TYR A 91 13.47 -14.73 -8.14
N HIS A 92 13.77 -14.22 -6.95
CA HIS A 92 15.11 -14.25 -6.33
C HIS A 92 16.21 -13.51 -7.10
N LYS A 93 15.87 -12.72 -8.12
CA LYS A 93 16.83 -11.93 -8.92
C LYS A 93 16.62 -10.44 -8.70
N MET A 94 16.97 -9.96 -7.50
CA MET A 94 16.68 -8.60 -7.03
C MET A 94 17.00 -7.51 -8.06
N PHE A 95 18.26 -7.36 -8.49
CA PHE A 95 18.66 -6.29 -9.41
C PHE A 95 17.94 -6.36 -10.77
N GLN A 96 17.78 -7.56 -11.32
CA GLN A 96 17.11 -7.76 -12.60
C GLN A 96 15.61 -7.44 -12.50
N SER A 97 14.99 -7.81 -11.38
CA SER A 97 13.60 -7.47 -11.09
C SER A 97 13.40 -5.96 -11.02
N MET A 98 14.33 -5.19 -10.45
CA MET A 98 14.22 -3.74 -10.36
C MET A 98 14.12 -3.09 -11.74
N ILE A 99 15.05 -3.45 -12.64
CA ILE A 99 15.10 -2.89 -14.00
C ILE A 99 13.86 -3.30 -14.80
N ALA A 100 13.49 -4.58 -14.77
CA ALA A 100 12.34 -5.08 -15.51
C ALA A 100 11.01 -4.47 -15.02
N LEU A 101 10.84 -4.35 -13.70
CA LEU A 101 9.61 -3.84 -13.10
C LEU A 101 9.52 -2.31 -13.15
N LEU A 102 10.65 -1.61 -13.23
CA LEU A 102 10.65 -0.18 -13.59
C LEU A 102 10.14 0.00 -15.04
N GLY A 103 10.61 -0.83 -15.98
CA GLY A 103 10.09 -0.85 -17.35
C GLY A 103 8.59 -1.15 -17.40
N LEU A 104 8.12 -2.14 -16.62
CA LEU A 104 6.69 -2.44 -16.50
C LEU A 104 5.90 -1.28 -15.90
N ASN A 105 6.44 -0.61 -14.87
CA ASN A 105 5.80 0.58 -14.27
C ASN A 105 5.58 1.67 -15.33
N LEU A 106 6.63 2.01 -16.09
CA LEU A 106 6.53 2.99 -17.16
C LEU A 106 5.51 2.56 -18.22
N ALA A 107 5.55 1.30 -18.66
CA ALA A 107 4.60 0.78 -19.64
C ALA A 107 3.15 0.91 -19.16
N LEU A 108 2.86 0.58 -17.90
CA LEU A 108 1.51 0.69 -17.31
C LEU A 108 1.07 2.14 -17.13
N VAL A 109 1.95 3.03 -16.66
CA VAL A 109 1.64 4.46 -16.49
C VAL A 109 1.39 5.12 -17.84
N TYR A 110 2.23 4.89 -18.85
CA TYR A 110 2.01 5.48 -20.17
C TYR A 110 0.85 4.84 -20.92
N ALA A 111 0.56 3.55 -20.72
CA ALA A 111 -0.69 2.97 -21.18
C ALA A 111 -1.90 3.66 -20.53
N ALA A 112 -1.82 3.97 -19.23
CA ALA A 112 -2.86 4.72 -18.54
C ALA A 112 -3.03 6.14 -19.11
N VAL A 113 -1.95 6.84 -19.42
CA VAL A 113 -2.01 8.14 -20.11
C VAL A 113 -2.70 8.03 -21.47
N LEU A 114 -2.45 6.98 -22.25
CA LEU A 114 -3.10 6.80 -23.56
C LEU A 114 -4.60 6.49 -23.44
N ILE A 115 -5.01 5.76 -22.40
CA ILE A 115 -6.41 5.35 -22.21
C ILE A 115 -7.23 6.43 -21.50
N TRP A 116 -6.65 7.11 -20.52
CA TRP A 116 -7.36 8.03 -19.60
C TRP A 116 -6.93 9.48 -19.68
N ASP A 117 -5.92 9.79 -20.48
CA ASP A 117 -5.27 11.11 -20.55
C ASP A 117 -4.57 11.50 -19.22
N VAL A 118 -3.93 12.67 -19.18
CA VAL A 118 -3.19 13.22 -18.04
C VAL A 118 -4.10 13.98 -17.06
N ASN A 119 -5.31 14.36 -17.48
CA ASN A 119 -6.23 15.17 -16.68
C ASN A 119 -6.58 14.51 -15.34
N GLU A 120 -6.57 15.33 -14.30
CA GLU A 120 -6.97 14.92 -12.96
C GLU A 120 -8.48 14.69 -12.89
N ARG A 121 -8.86 13.62 -12.20
CA ARG A 121 -10.26 13.25 -11.93
C ARG A 121 -10.45 13.17 -10.42
N SER A 122 -11.64 13.52 -9.95
CA SER A 122 -12.04 13.30 -8.56
C SER A 122 -13.13 12.26 -8.49
N LEU A 123 -13.11 11.43 -7.45
CA LEU A 123 -14.21 10.55 -7.15
C LEU A 123 -15.30 11.32 -6.38
N PRO A 124 -16.58 10.97 -6.55
CA PRO A 124 -17.63 11.52 -5.70
C PRO A 124 -17.36 11.17 -4.23
N SER A 125 -17.82 12.02 -3.30
CA SER A 125 -17.78 11.72 -1.86
C SER A 125 -18.49 10.40 -1.57
N VAL A 126 -18.01 9.63 -0.59
CA VAL A 126 -18.72 8.41 -0.14
C VAL A 126 -19.96 8.79 0.66
N SER A 127 -19.83 9.85 1.45
CA SER A 127 -20.90 10.43 2.23
C SER A 127 -20.63 11.92 2.45
N ASP A 128 -21.64 12.75 2.18
CA ASP A 128 -21.60 14.19 2.48
C ASP A 128 -21.79 14.49 3.97
N GLN A 129 -21.97 13.46 4.80
CA GLN A 129 -22.18 13.63 6.23
C GLN A 129 -20.88 13.97 6.94
N MET A 130 -20.93 15.03 7.74
CA MET A 130 -19.92 15.32 8.74
C MET A 130 -20.33 14.68 10.06
N VAL A 131 -19.48 13.82 10.59
CA VAL A 131 -19.66 13.24 11.92
C VAL A 131 -18.95 14.14 12.92
N GLU A 132 -19.70 14.69 13.87
CA GLU A 132 -19.11 15.39 15.00
C GLU A 132 -18.66 14.39 16.06
N PHE A 133 -17.36 14.36 16.32
CA PHE A 133 -16.77 13.54 17.39
C PHE A 133 -15.83 14.41 18.22
N LEU A 134 -16.07 14.49 19.54
CA LEU A 134 -15.27 15.30 20.48
C LEU A 134 -15.13 16.79 20.07
N GLY A 135 -16.17 17.38 19.45
CA GLY A 135 -16.15 18.77 18.99
C GLY A 135 -15.37 19.00 17.68
N VAL A 136 -15.07 17.94 16.93
CA VAL A 136 -14.45 17.97 15.61
C VAL A 136 -15.41 17.42 14.56
N SER A 137 -15.65 18.18 13.50
CA SER A 137 -16.38 17.72 12.33
C SER A 137 -15.44 16.92 11.42
N ILE A 138 -15.71 15.63 11.27
CA ILE A 138 -14.89 14.70 10.48
C ILE A 138 -15.72 14.25 9.27
N PRO A 139 -15.17 14.31 8.05
CA PRO A 139 -15.83 13.70 6.90
C PRO A 139 -16.01 12.19 7.12
N ALA A 140 -17.24 11.70 6.99
CA ALA A 140 -17.55 10.27 7.16
C ALA A 140 -16.69 9.36 6.26
N ASP A 141 -16.26 9.85 5.09
CA ASP A 141 -15.32 9.20 4.18
C ASP A 141 -14.05 8.68 4.88
N ARG A 142 -13.46 9.46 5.79
CA ARG A 142 -12.24 9.07 6.51
C ARG A 142 -12.49 7.90 7.45
N LEU A 143 -13.65 7.89 8.12
CA LEU A 143 -14.03 6.80 9.01
C LEU A 143 -14.29 5.51 8.22
N ILE A 144 -14.91 5.62 7.04
CA ILE A 144 -15.13 4.48 6.14
C ILE A 144 -13.80 3.92 5.63
N ILE A 145 -12.88 4.79 5.19
CA ILE A 145 -11.52 4.41 4.77
C ILE A 145 -10.80 3.66 5.89
N MET A 146 -10.78 4.22 7.10
CA MET A 146 -10.17 3.60 8.28
C MET A 146 -10.83 2.26 8.63
N GLY A 147 -12.15 2.17 8.55
CA GLY A 147 -12.90 0.93 8.82
C GLY A 147 -12.55 -0.18 7.83
N ILE A 148 -12.57 0.11 6.53
CA ILE A 148 -12.23 -0.85 5.47
C ILE A 148 -10.77 -1.30 5.60
N ALA A 149 -9.85 -0.34 5.75
CA ALA A 149 -8.43 -0.66 5.93
C ALA A 149 -8.19 -1.50 7.19
N GLY A 150 -8.79 -1.12 8.33
CA GLY A 150 -8.70 -1.87 9.58
C GLY A 150 -9.19 -3.31 9.46
N VAL A 151 -10.33 -3.52 8.80
CA VAL A 151 -10.87 -4.87 8.52
C VAL A 151 -9.91 -5.67 7.65
N VAL A 152 -9.41 -5.10 6.55
CA VAL A 152 -8.48 -5.80 5.65
C VAL A 152 -7.17 -6.14 6.35
N LEU A 153 -6.61 -5.22 7.14
CA LEU A 153 -5.40 -5.46 7.92
C LEU A 153 -5.59 -6.56 8.96
N ALA A 154 -6.74 -6.57 9.66
CA ALA A 154 -7.07 -7.62 10.62
C ALA A 154 -7.22 -8.99 9.93
N LEU A 155 -7.90 -9.04 8.78
CA LEU A 155 -8.05 -10.25 7.98
C LEU A 155 -6.71 -10.75 7.44
N PHE A 156 -5.86 -9.86 6.96
CA PHE A 156 -4.52 -10.21 6.50
C PHE A 156 -3.67 -10.78 7.64
N TRP A 157 -3.69 -10.13 8.82
CA TRP A 157 -3.00 -10.63 10.00
C TRP A 157 -3.47 -12.03 10.40
N LEU A 158 -4.80 -12.23 10.45
CA LEU A 158 -5.39 -13.53 10.76
C LEU A 158 -5.00 -14.58 9.70
N PHE A 159 -5.02 -14.20 8.42
CA PHE A 159 -4.62 -15.06 7.31
C PHE A 159 -3.18 -15.55 7.48
N VAL A 160 -2.23 -14.62 7.66
CA VAL A 160 -0.80 -14.96 7.76
C VAL A 160 -0.48 -15.75 9.03
N THR A 161 -1.19 -15.53 10.14
CA THR A 161 -0.90 -16.16 11.43
C THR A 161 -1.65 -17.45 11.71
N ARG A 162 -2.87 -17.62 11.18
CA ARG A 162 -3.74 -18.75 11.53
C ARG A 162 -4.01 -19.73 10.39
N THR A 163 -3.77 -19.37 9.13
CA THR A 163 -4.11 -20.25 8.00
C THR A 163 -2.92 -21.08 7.55
N ARG A 164 -3.20 -22.25 6.93
CA ARG A 164 -2.16 -23.13 6.36
C ARG A 164 -1.36 -22.43 5.26
N GLU A 165 -2.03 -21.68 4.39
CA GLU A 165 -1.37 -20.92 3.32
C GLU A 165 -0.49 -19.79 3.89
N GLY A 166 -0.94 -19.10 4.94
CA GLY A 166 -0.14 -18.09 5.64
C GLY A 166 1.11 -18.67 6.32
N LEU A 167 0.98 -19.84 6.94
CA LEU A 167 2.12 -20.57 7.51
C LEU A 167 3.09 -21.04 6.42
N ALA A 168 2.57 -21.52 5.29
CA ALA A 168 3.37 -21.90 4.13
C ALA A 168 4.11 -20.71 3.49
N MET A 169 3.48 -19.52 3.44
CA MET A 169 4.14 -18.27 3.04
C MET A 169 5.33 -17.95 3.94
N ARG A 170 5.17 -18.05 5.26
CA ARG A 170 6.25 -17.80 6.23
C ARG A 170 7.37 -18.83 6.11
N ALA A 171 7.04 -20.10 5.88
CA ALA A 171 8.04 -21.14 5.62
C ALA A 171 8.83 -20.84 4.34
N ALA A 172 8.13 -20.50 3.25
CA ALA A 172 8.75 -20.17 1.96
C ALA A 172 9.59 -18.88 2.01
N ALA A 173 9.28 -17.93 2.91
CA ALA A 173 10.08 -16.73 3.15
C ALA A 173 11.40 -17.02 3.87
N MET A 174 11.45 -18.06 4.71
CA MET A 174 12.67 -18.46 5.42
C MET A 174 13.61 -19.21 4.50
N ASP A 175 13.11 -20.28 3.87
CA ASP A 175 13.87 -21.06 2.90
C ASP A 175 12.90 -21.77 1.93
N PRO A 176 12.81 -21.32 0.66
CA PRO A 176 11.88 -21.88 -0.30
C PRO A 176 12.25 -23.31 -0.71
N ASP A 177 13.54 -23.67 -0.70
CA ASP A 177 13.99 -25.00 -1.08
C ASP A 177 13.65 -26.01 0.02
N ILE A 178 13.90 -25.66 1.28
CA ILE A 178 13.49 -26.48 2.43
C ILE A 178 11.96 -26.59 2.47
N ALA A 179 11.23 -25.48 2.27
CA ALA A 179 9.77 -25.50 2.24
C ALA A 179 9.24 -26.47 1.17
N ALA A 180 9.86 -26.52 -0.01
CA ALA A 180 9.49 -27.44 -1.07
C ALA A 180 9.70 -28.92 -0.69
N THR A 181 10.77 -29.25 0.06
CA THR A 181 10.98 -30.61 0.58
C THR A 181 9.90 -31.08 1.55
N GLN A 182 9.23 -30.13 2.21
CA GLN A 182 8.09 -30.39 3.12
C GLN A 182 6.74 -30.48 2.38
N GLY A 183 6.75 -30.54 1.05
CA GLY A 183 5.54 -30.66 0.23
C GLY A 183 4.81 -29.35 -0.05
N ILE A 184 5.40 -28.20 0.30
CA ILE A 184 4.82 -26.89 0.00
C ILE A 184 5.04 -26.58 -1.48
N ASN A 185 3.95 -26.31 -2.21
CA ASN A 185 4.05 -25.85 -3.59
C ASN A 185 4.42 -24.36 -3.62
N THR A 186 5.73 -24.07 -3.61
CA THR A 186 6.28 -22.71 -3.61
C THR A 186 5.72 -21.83 -4.72
N ARG A 187 5.50 -22.38 -5.92
CA ARG A 187 4.90 -21.64 -7.04
C ARG A 187 3.48 -21.17 -6.72
N ARG A 188 2.63 -22.03 -6.13
CA ARG A 188 1.27 -21.62 -5.70
C ARG A 188 1.33 -20.56 -4.61
N ILE A 189 2.25 -20.71 -3.66
CA ILE A 189 2.46 -19.75 -2.58
C ILE A 189 2.91 -18.39 -3.12
N TYR A 190 3.81 -18.35 -4.11
CA TYR A 190 4.24 -17.10 -4.74
C TYR A 190 3.11 -16.41 -5.51
N MET A 191 2.31 -17.15 -6.28
CA MET A 191 1.12 -16.59 -6.94
C MET A 191 0.13 -16.01 -5.93
N LEU A 192 -0.13 -16.73 -4.83
CA LEU A 192 -1.06 -16.28 -3.79
C LEU A 192 -0.52 -15.05 -3.05
N ALA A 193 0.77 -15.04 -2.70
CA ALA A 193 1.43 -13.88 -2.09
C ALA A 193 1.39 -12.67 -3.03
N PHE A 194 1.62 -12.88 -4.32
CA PHE A 194 1.53 -11.83 -5.33
C PHE A 194 0.11 -11.25 -5.44
N PHE A 195 -0.90 -12.11 -5.50
CA PHE A 195 -2.30 -11.69 -5.50
C PHE A 195 -2.66 -10.85 -4.27
N ILE A 196 -2.32 -11.32 -3.06
CA ILE A 196 -2.62 -10.61 -1.82
C ILE A 196 -1.88 -9.27 -1.77
N ALA A 197 -0.61 -9.24 -2.16
CA ALA A 197 0.17 -8.01 -2.19
C ALA A 197 -0.44 -6.96 -3.13
N VAL A 198 -0.78 -7.36 -4.36
CA VAL A 198 -1.39 -6.44 -5.32
C VAL A 198 -2.80 -6.05 -4.90
N PHE A 199 -3.58 -6.96 -4.32
CA PHE A 199 -4.89 -6.65 -3.74
C PHE A 199 -4.79 -5.54 -2.69
N MET A 200 -3.89 -5.66 -1.71
CA MET A 200 -3.70 -4.64 -0.68
C MET A 200 -3.25 -3.30 -1.27
N THR A 201 -2.41 -3.35 -2.29
CA THR A 201 -1.85 -2.16 -2.97
C THR A 201 -2.90 -1.44 -3.81
N ALA A 202 -3.70 -2.19 -4.57
CA ALA A 202 -4.80 -1.65 -5.36
C ALA A 202 -5.91 -1.10 -4.45
N LEU A 203 -6.23 -1.79 -3.35
CA LEU A 203 -7.16 -1.30 -2.33
C LEU A 203 -6.66 0.03 -1.77
N ALA A 204 -5.40 0.10 -1.35
CA ALA A 204 -4.81 1.33 -0.82
C ALA A 204 -4.79 2.45 -1.87
N GLY A 205 -4.50 2.15 -3.13
CA GLY A 205 -4.57 3.10 -4.23
C GLY A 205 -5.98 3.64 -4.47
N GLY A 206 -7.01 2.79 -4.38
CA GLY A 206 -8.41 3.22 -4.42
C GLY A 206 -8.79 4.13 -3.25
N LEU A 207 -8.42 3.76 -2.02
CA LEU A 207 -8.65 4.59 -0.83
C LEU A 207 -7.88 5.92 -0.92
N TYR A 208 -6.68 5.91 -1.50
CA TYR A 208 -5.88 7.10 -1.74
C TYR A 208 -6.55 8.01 -2.78
N ALA A 209 -7.05 7.46 -3.89
CA ALA A 209 -7.78 8.22 -4.92
C ALA A 209 -9.10 8.83 -4.41
N GLN A 210 -9.69 8.30 -3.34
CA GLN A 210 -10.84 8.95 -2.68
C GLN A 210 -10.44 10.24 -1.96
N SER A 211 -9.20 10.33 -1.47
CA SER A 211 -8.70 11.48 -0.71
C SER A 211 -7.87 12.47 -1.55
N TYR A 212 -7.35 12.03 -2.69
CA TYR A 212 -6.46 12.79 -3.56
C TYR A 212 -6.90 12.64 -5.01
N ALA A 213 -6.55 13.62 -5.86
CA ALA A 213 -6.88 13.57 -7.27
C ALA A 213 -6.33 12.31 -7.95
N LEU A 214 -7.18 11.66 -8.74
CA LEU A 214 -6.82 10.51 -9.57
C LEU A 214 -6.14 11.03 -10.84
N SER A 215 -4.93 10.55 -11.08
CA SER A 215 -4.18 10.78 -12.32
C SER A 215 -3.31 9.55 -12.64
N PRO A 216 -2.81 9.40 -13.88
CA PRO A 216 -1.88 8.31 -14.21
C PRO A 216 -0.60 8.30 -13.35
N PHE A 217 -0.19 9.44 -12.82
CA PHE A 217 1.04 9.59 -12.03
C PHE A 217 0.79 9.42 -10.52
N MET A 218 -0.46 9.23 -10.09
CA MET A 218 -0.79 9.18 -8.66
C MET A 218 -0.08 8.04 -7.90
N GLY A 219 0.37 7.00 -8.60
CA GLY A 219 1.04 5.84 -8.04
C GLY A 219 2.46 6.11 -7.51
N GLU A 220 3.09 7.22 -7.92
CA GLU A 220 4.47 7.55 -7.53
C GLU A 220 4.59 7.83 -6.03
N ARG A 221 3.66 8.61 -5.46
CA ARG A 221 3.68 8.93 -4.02
C ARG A 221 3.43 7.70 -3.14
N PRO A 222 2.41 6.86 -3.39
CA PRO A 222 2.25 5.57 -2.71
C PRO A 222 3.48 4.67 -2.83
N LEU A 223 4.12 4.60 -4.00
CA LEU A 223 5.35 3.82 -4.19
C LEU A 223 6.47 4.33 -3.29
N MET A 224 6.75 5.64 -3.32
CA MET A 224 7.76 6.26 -2.46
C MET A 224 7.47 6.00 -0.98
N VAL A 225 6.23 6.20 -0.54
CA VAL A 225 5.80 5.93 0.83
C VAL A 225 6.00 4.46 1.20
N ALA A 226 5.68 3.52 0.31
CA ALA A 226 5.89 2.10 0.55
C ALA A 226 7.37 1.80 0.82
N PHE A 227 8.27 2.32 -0.02
CA PHE A 227 9.71 2.18 0.19
C PHE A 227 10.15 2.75 1.54
N ILE A 228 9.71 3.98 1.84
CA ILE A 228 10.01 4.64 3.11
C ILE A 228 9.58 3.77 4.29
N VAL A 229 8.32 3.32 4.31
CA VAL A 229 7.76 2.55 5.41
C VAL A 229 8.43 1.19 5.55
N VAL A 230 8.74 0.51 4.44
CA VAL A 230 9.38 -0.81 4.48
C VAL A 230 10.83 -0.73 4.92
N ILE A 231 11.57 0.30 4.48
CA ILE A 231 12.92 0.58 4.95
C ILE A 231 12.88 0.94 6.45
N LEU A 232 11.96 1.83 6.84
CA LEU A 232 11.77 2.24 8.22
C LEU A 232 11.40 1.06 9.12
N GLY A 233 10.50 0.18 8.66
CA GLY A 233 10.06 -1.00 9.40
C GLY A 233 11.11 -2.12 9.46
N GLY A 234 11.99 -2.18 8.47
CA GLY A 234 12.86 -3.32 8.19
C GLY A 234 12.27 -4.20 7.09
N MET A 235 13.06 -4.44 6.04
CA MET A 235 12.59 -5.17 4.85
C MET A 235 12.07 -6.57 5.20
N GLY A 236 10.89 -6.93 4.68
CA GLY A 236 10.26 -8.23 4.94
C GLY A 236 9.58 -8.38 6.31
N SER A 237 9.62 -7.35 7.17
CA SER A 237 8.96 -7.38 8.50
C SER A 237 7.55 -6.81 8.45
N VAL A 238 6.52 -7.67 8.49
CA VAL A 238 5.10 -7.28 8.59
C VAL A 238 4.83 -6.34 9.78
N PRO A 239 5.20 -6.67 11.04
CA PRO A 239 5.00 -5.76 12.17
C PRO A 239 5.85 -4.49 12.06
N GLY A 240 7.04 -4.57 11.45
CA GLY A 240 7.88 -3.42 11.14
C GLY A 240 7.19 -2.44 10.21
N ALA A 241 6.63 -2.91 9.11
CA ALA A 241 5.89 -2.09 8.16
C ALA A 241 4.64 -1.45 8.79
N ALA A 242 3.94 -2.17 9.68
CA ALA A 242 2.82 -1.60 10.41
C ALA A 242 3.24 -0.43 11.31
N LEU A 243 4.31 -0.60 12.11
CA LEU A 243 4.83 0.47 12.95
C LEU A 243 5.40 1.64 12.13
N GLY A 244 6.12 1.34 11.05
CA GLY A 244 6.67 2.36 10.15
C GLY A 244 5.57 3.19 9.50
N GLY A 245 4.48 2.57 9.06
CA GLY A 245 3.34 3.27 8.46
C GLY A 245 2.56 4.11 9.46
N LEU A 246 2.43 3.63 10.71
CA LEU A 246 1.91 4.44 11.82
C LEU A 246 2.79 5.68 12.04
N LEU A 247 4.09 5.48 12.29
CA LEU A 247 5.01 6.59 12.57
C LEU A 247 5.04 7.62 11.44
N LEU A 248 5.12 7.17 10.19
CA LEU A 248 5.15 8.07 9.04
C LEU A 248 3.83 8.85 8.91
N GLY A 249 2.68 8.17 8.93
CA GLY A 249 1.38 8.84 8.75
C GLY A 249 1.05 9.84 9.88
N PHE A 250 1.39 9.52 11.13
CA PHE A 250 1.24 10.46 12.24
C PHE A 250 2.19 11.65 12.13
N THR A 251 3.45 11.41 11.75
CA THR A 251 4.44 12.48 11.54
C THR A 251 3.98 13.41 10.41
N GLU A 252 3.52 12.84 9.30
CA GLU A 252 3.06 13.62 8.15
C GLU A 252 1.80 14.43 8.47
N SER A 253 0.84 13.84 9.19
CA SER A 253 -0.37 14.52 9.66
C SER A 253 -0.06 15.70 10.59
N PHE A 254 0.83 15.49 11.57
CA PHE A 254 1.24 16.52 12.51
C PHE A 254 1.95 17.67 11.79
N LEU A 255 2.97 17.36 10.98
CA LEU A 255 3.74 18.38 10.28
C LEU A 255 2.90 19.12 9.24
N SER A 256 2.02 18.41 8.54
CA SER A 256 1.14 19.04 7.54
C SER A 256 0.17 20.03 8.18
N THR A 257 -0.29 19.76 9.40
CA THR A 257 -1.28 20.59 10.09
C THR A 257 -0.63 21.85 10.68
N PHE A 258 0.58 21.75 11.25
CA PHE A 258 1.23 22.86 11.95
C PHE A 258 2.25 23.64 11.12
N TYR A 259 2.89 22.98 10.15
CA TYR A 259 4.00 23.56 9.36
C TYR A 259 3.71 23.56 7.84
N GLY A 260 2.58 22.99 7.42
CA GLY A 260 2.17 22.91 6.02
C GLY A 260 2.69 21.66 5.30
N ALA A 261 1.99 21.29 4.22
CA ALA A 261 2.23 20.05 3.47
C ALA A 261 3.64 19.97 2.85
N SER A 262 4.21 21.09 2.41
CA SER A 262 5.56 21.14 1.82
C SER A 262 6.62 20.75 2.85
N ILE A 263 6.60 21.37 4.03
CA ILE A 263 7.55 21.06 5.12
C ILE A 263 7.36 19.61 5.58
N SER A 264 6.11 19.16 5.69
CA SER A 264 5.80 17.77 6.04
C SER A 264 6.46 16.76 5.10
N SER A 265 6.39 17.00 3.80
CA SER A 265 7.00 16.14 2.78
C SER A 265 8.54 16.15 2.89
N PHE A 266 9.16 17.32 3.03
CA PHE A 266 10.62 17.44 3.17
C PHE A 266 11.15 16.73 4.41
N VAL A 267 10.50 16.94 5.56
CA VAL A 267 10.92 16.32 6.83
C VAL A 267 10.70 14.82 6.80
N SER A 268 9.60 14.34 6.23
CA SER A 268 9.35 12.89 6.08
C SER A 268 10.46 12.21 5.29
N PHE A 269 10.93 12.82 4.20
CA PHE A 269 12.11 12.34 3.47
C PHE A 269 13.41 12.45 4.28
N GLY A 270 13.61 13.55 5.01
CA GLY A 270 14.79 13.75 5.86
C GLY A 270 14.90 12.69 6.96
N VAL A 271 13.78 12.31 7.59
CA VAL A 271 13.72 11.25 8.61
C VAL A 271 14.21 9.92 8.04
N VAL A 272 13.86 9.61 6.79
CA VAL A 272 14.28 8.37 6.12
C VAL A 272 15.77 8.37 5.83
N ILE A 273 16.30 9.47 5.33
CA ILE A 273 17.74 9.63 5.10
C ILE A 273 18.50 9.47 6.42
N ALA A 274 18.07 10.16 7.48
CA ALA A 274 18.67 10.07 8.79
C ALA A 274 18.64 8.64 9.34
N LEU A 275 17.51 7.94 9.17
CA LEU A 275 17.36 6.57 9.64
C LEU A 275 18.21 5.58 8.84
N LEU A 276 18.33 5.75 7.52
CA LEU A 276 19.22 4.94 6.69
C LEU A 276 20.68 5.11 7.09
N VAL A 277 21.10 6.33 7.47
CA VAL A 277 22.47 6.60 7.93
C VAL A 277 22.72 6.01 9.32
N LEU A 278 21.74 6.13 10.23
CA LEU A 278 21.93 5.74 11.64
C LEU A 278 21.62 4.25 11.90
N ARG A 279 20.68 3.66 11.15
CA ARG A 279 20.18 2.31 11.39
C ARG A 279 19.66 1.65 10.07
N PRO A 280 20.58 1.18 9.20
CA PRO A 280 20.25 0.72 7.84
C PRO A 280 19.33 -0.51 7.79
N TRP A 281 19.20 -1.26 8.88
CA TRP A 281 18.29 -2.41 9.03
C TRP A 281 16.85 -2.03 9.43
N GLY A 282 16.55 -0.73 9.63
CA GLY A 282 15.22 -0.29 10.06
C GLY A 282 14.95 -0.51 11.56
N LEU A 283 13.70 -0.26 11.98
CA LEU A 283 13.25 -0.31 13.37
C LEU A 283 13.27 -1.73 13.94
N LEU A 284 12.76 -2.70 13.18
CA LEU A 284 12.60 -4.10 13.57
C LEU A 284 13.32 -5.10 12.63
N GLY A 285 14.11 -4.63 11.66
CA GLY A 285 14.93 -5.52 10.85
C GLY A 285 16.12 -6.05 11.64
N LYS A 286 16.56 -7.26 11.28
CA LYS A 286 17.72 -7.91 11.89
C LYS A 286 18.94 -7.66 11.00
N PRO A 287 20.13 -7.37 11.57
CA PRO A 287 21.36 -7.48 10.80
C PRO A 287 21.53 -8.95 10.40
N GLU A 288 21.70 -9.19 9.09
CA GLU A 288 22.22 -10.46 8.58
C GLU A 288 23.72 -10.56 8.84
#